data_AF-A0A8J5M0U1-F1
#
_entry.id   AF-A0A8J5M0U1-F1
#
_cell.length_a   1.000
_cell.length_b   1.000
_cell.length_c   1.000
_cell.angle_alpha   90.00
_cell.angle_beta   90.00
_cell.angle_gamma   90.00
#
_symmetry.space_group_name_H-M   'P 1'
#
loop_
_entity.id
_entity.type
_entity.pdbx_description
1 polymer ?
#
loop_
_entity_poly.entity_id
_entity_poly.type
_entity_poly.pdbx_seq_one_letter_code
_entity_poly.pdbx_strand_id
1 'polypeptide(L)'
;MLRKKSTLLFKYKGAQTSRTTKGQGEKSNITFGHDLVTFMKDVRREEGYLCTGGMIEYMKMEQGAWLEMYLADKSSPERGLSALMRLCQRFAAR
;
A
#
# COMPACT_ATOMS: atom_id res chain seq x y z
N MET A 1 35.35 -15.06 -4.54
CA MET A 1 34.66 -14.44 -5.70
C MET A 1 33.90 -13.21 -5.24
N LEU A 2 34.35 -12.02 -5.64
CA LEU A 2 33.59 -10.78 -5.52
C LEU A 2 32.51 -10.75 -6.60
N ARG A 3 31.27 -10.42 -6.23
CA ARG A 3 30.50 -9.41 -6.97
C ARG A 3 29.79 -8.51 -5.97
N LYS A 4 30.09 -7.22 -6.08
CA LYS A 4 29.56 -6.10 -5.29
C LYS A 4 28.85 -5.16 -6.27
N LYS A 5 27.78 -4.51 -5.78
CA LYS A 5 26.99 -3.39 -6.33
C LYS A 5 25.91 -3.82 -7.35
N SER A 6 24.67 -3.33 -7.26
CA SER A 6 24.21 -1.93 -7.17
C SER A 6 22.96 -1.80 -6.27
N THR A 7 22.98 -1.06 -5.15
CA THR A 7 22.72 0.39 -5.04
C THR A 7 21.81 1.00 -6.10
N LEU A 8 20.50 0.90 -5.88
CA LEU A 8 19.51 1.94 -6.15
C LEU A 8 18.55 1.96 -4.94
N LEU A 9 19.03 2.30 -3.74
CA LEU A 9 18.81 3.65 -3.17
C LEU A 9 17.62 4.38 -3.81
N PHE A 10 16.40 3.94 -3.52
CA PHE A 10 15.22 4.81 -3.50
C PHE A 10 15.43 5.88 -2.43
N LYS A 11 16.28 6.87 -2.75
CA LYS A 11 16.60 7.99 -1.89
C LYS A 11 15.62 9.12 -2.20
N TYR A 12 14.36 8.95 -1.82
CA TYR A 12 13.42 10.06 -1.85
C TYR A 12 13.51 10.82 -0.52
N LYS A 13 14.15 11.99 -0.56
CA LYS A 13 14.25 12.93 0.56
C LYS A 13 13.06 13.90 0.50
N GLY A 14 11.87 13.40 0.79
CA GLY A 14 10.70 14.22 1.09
C GLY A 14 10.41 14.14 2.59
N ALA A 15 10.24 15.29 3.25
CA ALA A 15 9.81 15.33 4.65
C ALA A 15 8.36 14.80 4.75
N GLN A 16 8.21 13.48 4.84
CA GLN A 16 6.93 12.84 5.10
C GLN A 16 6.63 12.94 6.59
N THR A 17 6.21 14.12 7.04
CA THR A 17 5.55 14.30 8.34
C THR A 17 4.13 13.74 8.25
N SER A 18 4.00 12.42 8.07
CA SER A 18 2.74 11.74 8.38
C SER A 18 2.82 11.33 9.84
N ARG A 19 2.03 12.02 10.66
CA ARG A 19 1.94 11.83 12.11
C ARG A 19 1.63 10.36 12.41
N THR A 20 2.66 9.58 12.74
CA THR A 20 2.49 8.17 13.11
C THR A 20 1.82 8.12 14.48
N THR A 21 0.53 7.78 14.50
CA THR A 21 -0.15 7.39 15.72
C THR A 21 0.53 6.13 16.25
N LYS A 22 1.24 6.25 17.37
CA LYS A 22 1.81 5.14 18.13
C LYS A 22 0.67 4.21 18.57
N GLY A 23 0.67 2.98 18.07
CA GLY A 23 -0.22 1.93 18.55
C GLY A 23 -0.50 0.86 17.49
N GLN A 24 -0.08 -0.38 17.80
CA GLN A 24 -0.48 -1.66 17.20
C GLN A 24 0.18 -2.11 15.89
N GLY A 25 0.72 -3.33 15.97
CA GLY A 25 1.11 -4.18 14.83
C GLY A 25 2.46 -3.81 14.25
N GLU A 26 3.30 -4.82 14.03
CA GLU A 26 4.47 -4.71 13.19
C GLU A 26 4.06 -4.04 11.87
N LYS A 27 4.59 -2.83 11.67
CA LYS A 27 4.14 -1.94 10.61
C LYS A 27 4.58 -2.56 9.30
N SER A 28 3.65 -3.11 8.51
CA SER A 28 3.86 -3.20 7.08
C SER A 28 4.08 -1.77 6.60
N ASN A 29 5.34 -1.40 6.38
CA ASN A 29 5.70 -0.06 5.96
C ASN A 29 5.19 0.11 4.53
N ILE A 30 4.00 0.70 4.38
CA ILE A 30 3.38 0.95 3.08
C ILE A 30 4.15 2.08 2.41
N THR A 31 5.14 1.73 1.59
CA THR A 31 6.01 2.68 0.89
C THR A 31 5.33 3.35 -0.31
N PHE A 32 4.26 2.76 -0.82
CA PHE A 32 3.51 3.22 -2.01
C PHE A 32 2.22 4.00 -1.66
N GLY A 33 2.05 4.42 -0.40
CA GLY A 33 0.82 5.04 0.05
C GLY A 33 0.47 6.34 -0.68
N HIS A 34 1.48 7.08 -1.13
CA HIS A 34 1.29 8.29 -1.94
C HIS A 34 0.77 7.94 -3.35
N ASP A 35 1.36 6.96 -4.01
CA ASP A 35 1.02 6.56 -5.37
C ASP A 35 -0.40 5.99 -5.43
N LEU A 36 -0.78 5.21 -4.42
CA LEU A 36 -2.17 4.76 -4.25
C LEU A 36 -3.14 5.94 -4.13
N VAL A 37 -2.81 6.98 -3.36
CA VAL A 37 -3.67 8.16 -3.23
C VAL A 37 -3.77 8.94 -4.54
N THR A 38 -2.68 9.01 -5.32
CA THR A 38 -2.71 9.62 -6.67
C THR A 38 -3.65 8.84 -7.59
N PHE A 39 -3.48 7.53 -7.68
CA PHE A 39 -4.38 6.65 -8.44
C PHE A 39 -5.85 6.85 -8.03
N MET A 40 -6.12 6.91 -6.72
CA MET A 40 -7.47 7.13 -6.20
C MET A 40 -8.07 8.48 -6.59
N LYS A 41 -7.25 9.52 -6.77
CA LYS A 41 -7.72 10.83 -7.22
C LYS A 41 -8.00 10.82 -8.72
N ASP A 42 -7.16 10.15 -9.49
CA ASP A 42 -7.32 10.03 -10.94
C ASP A 42 -8.60 9.24 -11.28
N VAL A 43 -8.81 8.09 -10.64
CA VAL A 43 -10.06 7.30 -10.81
C VAL A 43 -11.29 8.11 -10.42
N ARG A 44 -11.26 8.87 -9.32
CA ARG A 44 -12.40 9.73 -8.95
C ARG A 44 -12.64 10.86 -9.93
N ARG A 45 -11.60 11.37 -10.60
CA ARG A 45 -11.73 12.40 -11.63
C ARG A 45 -12.31 11.81 -12.92
N GLU A 46 -11.92 10.60 -13.30
CA GLU A 46 -12.31 9.96 -14.56
C GLU A 46 -13.67 9.25 -14.47
N GLU A 47 -13.88 8.44 -13.43
CA GLU A 47 -15.08 7.60 -13.27
C GLU A 47 -16.11 8.19 -12.28
N GLY A 48 -15.72 9.16 -11.45
CA GLY A 48 -16.60 9.79 -10.47
C GLY A 48 -16.79 9.00 -9.17
N TYR A 49 -16.38 7.73 -9.12
CA TYR A 49 -16.45 6.89 -7.92
C TYR A 49 -15.21 6.00 -7.79
N LEU A 50 -14.89 5.59 -6.56
CA LEU A 50 -13.78 4.70 -6.26
C LEU A 50 -14.30 3.54 -5.40
N CYS A 51 -14.09 2.31 -5.86
CA CYS A 51 -14.40 1.12 -5.10
C CYS A 51 -13.13 0.51 -4.49
N THR A 52 -13.29 -0.21 -3.37
CA THR A 52 -12.17 -0.93 -2.73
C THR A 52 -11.60 -2.02 -3.66
N GLY A 53 -12.41 -2.56 -4.58
CA GLY A 53 -11.96 -3.52 -5.58
C GLY A 53 -10.89 -2.94 -6.52
N GLY A 54 -11.11 -1.74 -7.05
CA GLY A 54 -10.13 -1.06 -7.92
C GLY A 54 -8.82 -0.75 -7.20
N MET A 55 -8.89 -0.38 -5.91
CA MET A 55 -7.69 -0.18 -5.09
C MET A 55 -6.90 -1.49 -4.90
N ILE A 56 -7.59 -2.60 -4.68
CA ILE A 56 -6.98 -3.93 -4.53
C ILE A 56 -6.38 -4.38 -5.85
N GLU A 57 -7.04 -4.12 -6.97
CA GLU A 57 -6.54 -4.46 -8.30
C GLU A 57 -5.26 -3.69 -8.63
N TYR A 58 -5.23 -2.38 -8.33
CA TYR A 58 -4.00 -1.60 -8.40
C TYR A 58 -2.88 -2.20 -7.55
N MET A 59 -3.17 -2.61 -6.30
CA MET A 59 -2.16 -3.25 -5.44
C MET A 59 -1.66 -4.57 -6.00
N LYS A 60 -2.50 -5.38 -6.66
CA LYS A 60 -2.05 -6.62 -7.32
C LYS A 60 -1.09 -6.32 -8.48
N MET A 61 -1.42 -5.31 -9.30
CA MET A 61 -0.67 -4.97 -10.50
C MET A 61 0.67 -4.32 -10.18
N GLU A 62 0.66 -3.30 -9.30
CA GLU A 62 1.84 -2.47 -9.03
C GLU A 62 2.62 -2.92 -7.79
N GLN A 63 1.96 -3.57 -6.83
CA GLN A 63 2.50 -3.87 -5.50
C GLN A 63 2.33 -5.34 -5.11
N GLY A 64 2.32 -6.24 -6.09
CA GLY A 64 2.01 -7.67 -5.91
C GLY A 64 2.86 -8.36 -4.84
N ALA A 65 4.18 -8.12 -4.85
CA ALA A 65 5.09 -8.69 -3.85
C ALA A 65 4.75 -8.21 -2.41
N TRP A 66 4.38 -6.94 -2.25
CA TRP A 66 3.94 -6.43 -0.96
C TRP A 66 2.60 -7.05 -0.55
N LEU A 67 1.66 -7.21 -1.49
CA LEU A 67 0.35 -7.78 -1.23
C LEU A 67 0.45 -9.25 -0.80
N GLU A 68 1.30 -10.03 -1.47
CA GLU A 68 1.58 -11.43 -1.10
C GLU A 68 2.16 -11.54 0.31
N MET A 69 3.20 -10.75 0.61
CA MET A 69 3.79 -10.71 1.95
C MET A 69 2.77 -10.29 3.01
N TYR A 70 1.95 -9.27 2.71
CA TYR A 70 0.95 -8.76 3.62
C TYR A 70 -0.14 -9.78 3.95
N LEU A 71 -0.55 -10.58 2.96
CA LEU A 71 -1.55 -11.64 3.11
C LEU A 71 -0.98 -12.91 3.75
N ALA A 72 0.28 -13.26 3.48
CA ALA A 72 0.96 -14.42 4.07
C ALA A 72 1.05 -14.34 5.61
N ASP A 73 1.13 -13.13 6.16
CA ASP A 73 1.13 -12.87 7.61
C ASP A 73 -0.27 -13.07 8.26
N LYS A 74 -1.32 -13.26 7.48
CA LYS A 74 -2.70 -13.32 8.00
C LYS A 74 -3.10 -14.76 8.28
N SER A 75 -3.76 -14.96 9.41
CA SER A 75 -4.14 -16.31 9.87
C SER A 75 -5.13 -17.04 8.95
N SER A 76 -5.87 -16.33 8.11
CA SER A 76 -6.74 -16.93 7.10
C SER A 76 -6.94 -16.00 5.89
N PRO A 77 -7.32 -16.53 4.71
CA PRO A 77 -7.64 -15.74 3.53
C PRO A 77 -8.75 -14.71 3.78
N GLU A 78 -9.81 -15.07 4.50
CA GLU A 78 -10.95 -14.19 4.80
C GLU A 78 -10.54 -13.03 5.70
N ARG A 79 -9.67 -13.31 6.69
CA ARG A 79 -9.10 -12.27 7.57
C ARG A 79 -8.16 -11.37 6.78
N GLY A 80 -7.39 -11.91 5.84
CA GLY A 80 -6.53 -11.14 4.93
C GLY A 80 -7.34 -10.19 4.05
N LEU A 81 -8.36 -10.70 3.38
CA LEU A 81 -9.27 -9.89 2.56
C LEU A 81 -9.97 -8.81 3.39
N SER A 82 -10.50 -9.17 4.56
CA SER A 82 -11.15 -8.20 5.47
C SER A 82 -10.19 -7.11 5.95
N ALA A 83 -8.93 -7.47 6.23
CA ALA A 83 -7.90 -6.51 6.61
C ALA A 83 -7.53 -5.59 5.44
N LEU A 84 -7.48 -6.12 4.22
CA LEU A 84 -7.20 -5.35 3.00
C LEU A 84 -8.32 -4.36 2.68
N MET A 85 -9.59 -4.78 2.80
CA MET A 85 -10.73 -3.89 2.63
C MET A 85 -10.70 -2.73 3.64
N ARG A 86 -10.42 -3.03 4.93
CA ARG A 86 -10.27 -1.99 5.97
C ARG A 86 -9.11 -1.04 5.67
N LEU A 87 -8.00 -1.55 5.14
CA LEU A 87 -6.88 -0.72 4.72
C LEU A 87 -7.30 0.23 3.60
N CYS A 88 -7.97 -0.28 2.56
CA CYS A 88 -8.46 0.53 1.44
C CYS A 88 -9.44 1.62 1.90
N GLN A 89 -10.37 1.29 2.79
CA GLN A 89 -11.29 2.26 3.39
C GLN A 89 -10.57 3.37 4.15
N ARG A 90 -9.51 3.04 4.91
CA ARG A 90 -8.68 4.04 5.60
C ARG A 90 -7.96 4.98 4.64
N PHE A 91 -7.55 4.50 3.47
CA PHE A 91 -7.01 5.34 2.42
C PHE A 91 -8.11 6.20 1.78
N ALA A 92 -9.29 5.62 1.51
CA ALA A 92 -10.42 6.33 0.91
C ALA A 92 -10.98 7.47 1.78
N ALA A 93 -10.85 7.35 3.11
CA ALA A 93 -11.26 8.37 4.08
C ALA A 93 -10.24 9.50 4.31
N ARG A 94 -9.10 9.48 3.62
CA ARG A 94 -8.11 10.58 3.63
C ARG A 94 -8.39 11.56 2.51
#